data_AF-A0A9Q1EYQ1-F1
#
_entry.id   AF-A0A9Q1EYQ1-F1
#
_cell.length_a   1.000
_cell.length_b   1.000
_cell.length_c   1.000
_cell.angle_alpha   90.00
_cell.angle_beta   90.00
_cell.angle_gamma   90.00
#
_symmetry.space_group_name_H-M   'P 1'
#
loop_
_entity.id
_entity.type
_entity.pdbx_description
1 polymer ?
#
loop_
_entity_poly.entity_id
_entity_poly.type
_entity_poly.pdbx_seq_one_letter_code
_entity_poly.pdbx_strand_id
1 'polypeptide(L)'
;MSAKLTEGAIEAFTRGSEVPSNPLLQVVNVRKIDGGSGPARFRLMMSDGLYTMSSFMLSTQLNPLAEQNVMAPNCICMVKKNVTNTLKDGRRVVIILDMEVVKSAEDVGVKIGEPTPYVEGQTKTAAPSAPTGQPLQPRNLTDAPGNRGPSRDFGKKAMPTLPSTPGGSSKVVPIASLNPYQSKWTIRARVTNKSGIRTWSNSRGDGKLFSMEIVDESGEIRVTAFNQEVDKFFTLIETGKVYYISKGTLKIANKQYTTVKNDYEMTMNGETSIIPCDDCQDVPMVQCDFVSIADLETRDKDAIIDVIGVCKSADEVSRITTKNNREVSKRAINLIDASGEDGGGHTVGRRGREV
;
A
#
# COMPACT_ATOMS: atom_id res chain seq x y z
N MET A 1 -5.45 -33.51 -4.18
CA MET A 1 -5.93 -32.78 -5.37
C MET A 1 -4.94 -31.68 -5.73
N SER A 2 -4.31 -31.74 -6.90
CA SER A 2 -3.34 -30.72 -7.36
C SER A 2 -4.03 -29.37 -7.50
N ALA A 3 -3.54 -28.31 -6.86
CA ALA A 3 -4.04 -26.96 -7.10
C ALA A 3 -3.42 -26.46 -8.41
N LYS A 4 -4.27 -26.12 -9.37
CA LYS A 4 -3.83 -25.58 -10.66
C LYS A 4 -3.43 -24.11 -10.47
N LEU A 5 -2.17 -23.80 -10.80
CA LEU A 5 -1.67 -22.42 -10.78
C LEU A 5 -2.27 -21.62 -11.95
N THR A 6 -2.30 -20.30 -11.82
CA THR A 6 -2.81 -19.40 -12.87
C THR A 6 -1.73 -19.11 -13.90
N GLU A 7 -1.57 -20.03 -14.85
CA GLU A 7 -0.62 -19.94 -15.96
C GLU A 7 -0.76 -18.61 -16.74
N GLY A 8 0.36 -17.98 -17.07
CA GLY A 8 0.41 -16.70 -17.81
C GLY A 8 0.32 -15.46 -16.91
N ALA A 9 0.05 -15.62 -15.62
CA ALA A 9 0.03 -14.49 -14.68
C ALA A 9 1.40 -13.81 -14.57
N ILE A 10 2.51 -14.55 -14.59
CA ILE A 10 3.86 -13.97 -14.51
C ILE A 10 4.18 -13.13 -15.74
N GLU A 11 3.77 -13.59 -16.93
CA GLU A 11 3.88 -12.82 -18.17
C GLU A 11 3.05 -11.53 -18.08
N ALA A 12 1.82 -11.62 -17.58
CA ALA A 12 0.94 -10.46 -17.45
C ALA A 12 1.53 -9.38 -16.54
N PHE A 13 2.06 -9.76 -15.38
CA PHE A 13 2.76 -8.85 -14.48
C PHE A 13 3.99 -8.21 -15.12
N THR A 14 4.75 -8.97 -15.90
CA THR A 14 6.00 -8.50 -16.51
C THR A 14 5.73 -7.54 -17.67
N ARG A 15 4.74 -7.83 -18.53
CA ARG A 15 4.34 -6.95 -19.63
C ARG A 15 3.51 -5.75 -19.15
N GLY A 16 2.90 -5.86 -17.98
CA GLY A 16 1.93 -4.88 -17.47
C GLY A 16 0.61 -4.91 -18.25
N SER A 17 0.24 -6.09 -18.78
CA SER A 17 -1.08 -6.35 -19.32
C SER A 17 -2.07 -6.62 -18.19
N GLU A 18 -3.34 -6.80 -18.54
CA GLU A 18 -4.38 -7.17 -17.57
C GLU A 18 -4.02 -8.51 -16.92
N VAL A 19 -3.90 -8.49 -15.58
CA VAL A 19 -3.57 -9.67 -14.79
C VAL A 19 -4.89 -10.40 -14.51
N PRO A 20 -4.95 -11.74 -14.65
CA PRO A 20 -6.12 -12.51 -14.27
C PRO A 20 -6.56 -12.19 -12.84
N SER A 21 -7.87 -12.15 -12.58
CA SER A 21 -8.38 -11.91 -11.23
C SER A 21 -7.94 -13.01 -10.27
N ASN A 22 -7.45 -12.64 -9.08
CA ASN A 22 -7.05 -13.57 -8.01
C ASN A 22 -6.09 -14.68 -8.47
N PRO A 23 -4.92 -14.36 -9.07
CA PRO A 23 -4.04 -15.39 -9.61
C PRO A 23 -3.47 -16.25 -8.48
N LEU A 24 -3.51 -17.56 -8.70
CA LEU A 24 -2.89 -18.57 -7.85
C LEU A 24 -1.45 -18.77 -8.29
N LEU A 25 -0.53 -18.42 -7.40
CA LEU A 25 0.91 -18.51 -7.64
C LEU A 25 1.56 -19.32 -6.53
N GLN A 26 2.59 -20.09 -6.88
CA GLN A 26 3.42 -20.77 -5.91
C GLN A 26 4.56 -19.86 -5.46
N VAL A 27 4.80 -19.78 -4.15
CA VAL A 27 5.99 -19.14 -3.59
C VAL A 27 7.18 -20.06 -3.82
N VAL A 28 8.18 -19.60 -4.58
CA VAL A 28 9.41 -20.35 -4.83
C VAL A 28 10.49 -20.00 -3.82
N ASN A 29 10.57 -18.72 -3.43
CA ASN A 29 11.57 -18.23 -2.49
C ASN A 29 11.06 -16.97 -1.78
N VAL A 30 11.37 -16.85 -0.49
CA VAL A 30 11.13 -15.67 0.32
C VAL A 30 12.46 -15.13 0.80
N ARG A 31 12.80 -13.90 0.41
CA ARG A 31 14.04 -13.24 0.81
C ARG A 31 13.74 -11.98 1.62
N LYS A 32 14.19 -11.93 2.86
CA LYS A 32 14.24 -10.69 3.64
C LYS A 32 15.30 -9.76 3.04
N ILE A 33 14.92 -8.50 2.81
CA ILE A 33 15.82 -7.43 2.37
C ILE A 33 16.17 -6.59 3.59
N ASP A 34 17.45 -6.57 3.94
CA ASP A 34 17.96 -5.73 5.01
C ASP A 34 17.94 -4.27 4.59
N GLY A 35 17.07 -3.49 5.23
CA GLY A 35 16.77 -2.11 4.90
C GLY A 35 17.10 -1.14 6.03
N GLY A 36 18.26 -1.29 6.67
CA GLY A 36 18.68 -0.40 7.77
C GLY A 36 17.70 -0.35 8.94
N SER A 37 17.47 0.81 9.54
CA SER A 37 16.58 0.98 10.72
C SER A 37 15.08 0.98 10.40
N GLY A 38 14.67 0.56 9.20
CA GLY A 38 13.26 0.55 8.77
C GLY A 38 12.55 -0.79 9.00
N PRO A 39 11.25 -0.86 8.71
CA PRO A 39 10.49 -2.11 8.76
C PRO A 39 11.12 -3.19 7.89
N ALA A 40 10.99 -4.45 8.31
CA ALA A 40 11.41 -5.58 7.49
C ALA A 40 10.71 -5.53 6.12
N ARG A 41 11.44 -5.87 5.06
CA ARG A 41 10.91 -5.92 3.70
C ARG A 41 11.15 -7.30 3.14
N PHE A 42 10.12 -7.90 2.57
CA PHE A 42 10.22 -9.23 1.98
C PHE A 42 10.04 -9.16 0.47
N ARG A 43 10.97 -9.77 -0.24
CA ARG A 43 10.90 -10.01 -1.67
C ARG A 43 10.56 -11.46 -1.92
N LEU A 44 9.57 -11.70 -2.77
CA LEU A 44 9.14 -13.03 -3.15
C LEU A 44 9.58 -13.35 -4.58
N MET A 45 10.00 -14.59 -4.77
CA MET A 45 10.01 -15.23 -6.08
C MET A 45 8.75 -16.07 -6.20
N MET A 46 7.87 -15.73 -7.14
CA MET A 46 6.61 -16.42 -7.37
C MET A 46 6.64 -17.15 -8.72
N SER A 47 5.83 -18.20 -8.84
CA SER A 47 5.66 -18.96 -10.07
C SER A 47 4.20 -19.21 -10.40
N ASP A 48 3.87 -19.17 -11.69
CA ASP A 48 2.59 -19.63 -12.24
C ASP A 48 2.65 -21.07 -12.82
N GLY A 49 3.76 -21.79 -12.59
CA GLY A 49 4.00 -23.14 -13.12
C GLY A 49 4.75 -23.18 -14.45
N LEU A 50 4.74 -22.08 -15.23
CA LEU A 50 5.48 -21.95 -16.49
C LEU A 50 6.69 -21.03 -16.35
N TYR A 51 6.52 -19.95 -15.59
CA TYR A 51 7.51 -18.92 -15.39
C TYR A 51 7.71 -18.59 -13.91
N THR A 52 8.86 -17.98 -13.61
CA THR A 52 9.14 -17.36 -12.32
C THR A 52 9.46 -15.88 -12.47
N MET A 53 9.09 -15.09 -11.47
CA MET A 53 9.52 -13.70 -11.35
C MET A 53 9.89 -13.39 -9.89
N SER A 54 11.03 -12.73 -9.71
CA SER A 54 11.62 -12.38 -8.40
C SER A 54 11.30 -10.96 -7.92
N SER A 55 10.46 -10.22 -8.63
CA SER A 55 10.16 -8.81 -8.39
C SER A 55 8.85 -8.57 -7.64
N PHE A 56 8.39 -9.54 -6.85
CA PHE A 56 7.25 -9.33 -5.94
C PHE A 56 7.77 -8.79 -4.60
N MET A 57 7.10 -7.78 -4.06
CA MET A 57 7.38 -7.17 -2.76
C MET A 57 6.11 -7.25 -1.90
N LEU A 58 6.24 -7.69 -0.66
CA LEU A 58 5.14 -7.60 0.30
C LEU A 58 4.98 -6.16 0.80
N SER A 59 3.72 -5.72 0.94
CA SER A 59 3.39 -4.58 1.79
C SER A 59 3.77 -4.90 3.23
N THR A 60 4.09 -3.87 4.03
CA THR A 60 4.48 -4.10 5.43
C THR A 60 3.35 -4.69 6.27
N GLN A 61 2.10 -4.45 5.86
CA GLN A 61 0.90 -5.03 6.46
C GLN A 61 0.89 -6.57 6.37
N LEU A 62 1.55 -7.16 5.36
CA LEU A 62 1.65 -8.61 5.16
C LEU A 62 2.94 -9.22 5.73
N ASN A 63 3.82 -8.44 6.35
CA ASN A 63 5.05 -8.94 6.97
C ASN A 63 4.81 -10.08 7.98
N PRO A 64 3.75 -10.06 8.82
CA PRO A 64 3.51 -11.16 9.76
C PRO A 64 3.42 -12.53 9.09
N LEU A 65 2.91 -12.62 7.86
CA LEU A 65 2.81 -13.88 7.11
C LEU A 65 4.19 -14.47 6.79
N ALA A 66 5.18 -13.62 6.51
CA ALA A 66 6.55 -14.04 6.25
C ALA A 66 7.33 -14.29 7.55
N GLU A 67 7.13 -13.47 8.57
CA GLU A 67 7.82 -13.59 9.87
C GLU A 67 7.39 -14.83 10.67
N GLN A 68 6.10 -15.18 10.60
CA GLN A 68 5.55 -16.38 11.23
C GLN A 68 5.74 -17.64 10.38
N ASN A 69 6.45 -17.55 9.25
CA ASN A 69 6.70 -18.65 8.32
C ASN A 69 5.43 -19.31 7.76
N VAL A 70 4.29 -18.61 7.80
CA VAL A 70 3.03 -19.05 7.17
C VAL A 70 3.19 -19.06 5.65
N MET A 71 3.92 -18.08 5.11
CA MET A 71 4.32 -18.00 3.71
C MET A 71 5.72 -18.60 3.50
N ALA A 72 5.81 -19.92 3.50
CA ALA A 72 7.05 -20.66 3.26
C ALA A 72 7.23 -21.04 1.78
N PRO A 73 8.45 -21.34 1.31
CA PRO A 73 8.66 -21.90 -0.03
C PRO A 73 7.78 -23.13 -0.30
N ASN A 74 7.29 -23.24 -1.53
CA ASN A 74 6.35 -24.24 -2.05
C ASN A 74 4.87 -24.04 -1.66
N CYS A 75 4.53 -23.11 -0.76
CA CYS A 75 3.11 -22.79 -0.51
C CYS A 75 2.45 -22.16 -1.76
N ILE A 76 1.13 -22.29 -1.86
CA ILE A 76 0.34 -21.68 -2.94
C ILE A 76 -0.44 -20.53 -2.34
N CYS A 77 -0.31 -19.36 -2.96
CA CYS A 77 -0.97 -18.15 -2.54
C CYS A 77 -1.88 -17.61 -3.64
N MET A 78 -3.02 -17.06 -3.21
CA MET A 78 -3.93 -16.29 -4.05
C MET A 78 -3.64 -14.80 -3.83
N VAL A 79 -3.23 -14.09 -4.88
CA VAL A 79 -2.98 -12.64 -4.81
C VAL A 79 -4.30 -11.91 -5.02
N LYS A 80 -4.87 -11.31 -3.98
CA LYS A 80 -6.18 -10.63 -4.04
C LYS A 80 -6.05 -9.18 -4.52
N LYS A 81 -5.08 -8.44 -3.98
CA LYS A 81 -4.83 -7.03 -4.31
C LYS A 81 -3.35 -6.79 -4.54
N ASN A 82 -3.01 -6.13 -5.64
CA ASN A 82 -1.63 -5.79 -5.98
C ASN A 82 -1.55 -4.49 -6.77
N VAL A 83 -0.36 -3.88 -6.77
CA VAL A 83 -0.02 -2.72 -7.60
C VAL A 83 1.28 -3.00 -8.31
N THR A 84 1.30 -2.84 -9.64
CA THR A 84 2.52 -2.99 -10.42
C THR A 84 3.13 -1.62 -10.72
N ASN A 85 4.32 -1.38 -10.17
CA ASN A 85 5.09 -0.16 -10.38
C ASN A 85 6.23 -0.40 -11.38
N THR A 86 6.47 0.56 -12.25
CA THR A 86 7.63 0.56 -13.16
C THR A 86 8.71 1.47 -12.58
N LEU A 87 9.91 0.91 -12.34
CA LEU A 87 11.08 1.62 -11.86
C LEU A 87 11.71 2.47 -12.97
N LYS A 88 12.64 3.35 -12.60
CA LYS A 88 13.34 4.26 -13.53
C LYS A 88 14.11 3.54 -14.64
N ASP A 89 14.56 2.32 -14.39
CA ASP A 89 15.28 1.46 -15.34
C ASP A 89 14.35 0.59 -16.20
N GLY A 90 13.03 0.79 -16.12
CA GLY A 90 12.03 0.02 -16.86
C GLY A 90 11.62 -1.29 -16.19
N ARG A 91 12.32 -1.76 -15.14
CA ARG A 91 11.94 -2.99 -14.42
C ARG A 91 10.61 -2.80 -13.70
N ARG A 92 9.74 -3.80 -13.74
CA ARG A 92 8.49 -3.83 -12.99
C ARG A 92 8.68 -4.49 -11.64
N VAL A 93 8.04 -3.91 -10.62
CA VAL A 93 7.94 -4.44 -9.27
C VAL A 93 6.47 -4.54 -8.92
N VAL A 94 6.04 -5.73 -8.51
CA VAL A 94 4.67 -5.98 -8.07
C VAL A 94 4.63 -5.88 -6.56
N ILE A 95 3.89 -4.92 -6.03
CA ILE A 95 3.64 -4.77 -4.60
C ILE A 95 2.34 -5.51 -4.28
N ILE A 96 2.43 -6.55 -3.47
CA ILE A 96 1.27 -7.31 -3.00
C ILE A 96 0.71 -6.59 -1.79
N LEU A 97 -0.55 -6.18 -1.89
CA LEU A 97 -1.28 -5.46 -0.84
C LEU A 97 -2.15 -6.41 -0.02
N ASP A 98 -2.71 -7.44 -0.67
CA ASP A 98 -3.51 -8.48 -0.03
C ASP A 98 -3.29 -9.83 -0.74
N MET A 99 -3.14 -10.88 0.06
CA MET A 99 -2.99 -12.26 -0.40
C MET A 99 -3.42 -13.26 0.67
N GLU A 100 -3.74 -14.47 0.23
CA GLU A 100 -4.11 -15.59 1.11
C GLU A 100 -3.30 -16.83 0.76
N VAL A 101 -2.80 -17.54 1.79
CA VAL A 101 -2.17 -18.85 1.60
C VAL A 101 -3.28 -19.90 1.47
N VAL A 102 -3.47 -20.42 0.26
CA VAL A 102 -4.52 -21.40 -0.08
C VAL A 102 -4.08 -22.82 0.26
N LYS A 103 -2.78 -23.11 0.11
CA LYS A 103 -2.18 -24.38 0.52
C LYS A 103 -0.84 -24.14 1.19
N SER A 104 -0.63 -24.82 2.31
CA SER A 104 0.62 -24.74 3.07
C SER A 104 1.78 -25.36 2.27
N ALA A 105 3.01 -25.03 2.68
CA ALA A 105 4.20 -25.67 2.12
C ALA A 105 4.25 -27.17 2.39
N GLU A 106 3.67 -27.64 3.51
CA GLU A 106 3.61 -29.05 3.89
C GLU A 106 2.66 -29.84 2.99
N ASP A 107 1.50 -29.26 2.65
CA ASP A 107 0.51 -29.92 1.78
C ASP A 107 0.98 -30.05 0.34
N VAL A 108 1.78 -29.08 -0.12
CA VAL A 108 2.27 -29.04 -1.50
C VAL A 108 3.59 -29.79 -1.62
N GLY A 109 4.52 -29.54 -0.69
CA GLY A 109 5.80 -30.24 -0.53
C GLY A 109 6.82 -30.08 -1.66
N VAL A 110 6.37 -29.77 -2.88
CA VAL A 110 7.20 -29.75 -4.09
C VAL A 110 6.93 -28.52 -4.95
N LYS A 111 7.92 -28.14 -5.74
CA LYS A 111 7.76 -27.12 -6.77
C LYS A 111 6.83 -27.64 -7.87
N ILE A 112 5.83 -26.85 -8.27
CA ILE A 112 4.86 -27.19 -9.30
C ILE A 112 5.40 -26.74 -10.67
N GLY A 113 5.50 -27.70 -11.59
CA GLY A 113 6.02 -27.48 -12.94
C GLY A 113 7.54 -27.29 -13.01
N GLU A 114 8.04 -26.93 -14.19
CA GLU A 114 9.44 -26.55 -14.42
C GLU A 114 9.55 -25.07 -14.84
N PRO A 115 9.18 -24.14 -13.94
CA PRO A 115 9.10 -22.75 -14.32
C PRO A 115 10.49 -22.13 -14.44
N THR A 116 10.70 -21.41 -15.53
CA THR A 116 11.94 -20.67 -15.83
C THR A 116 11.74 -19.17 -15.62
N PRO A 117 12.80 -18.39 -15.32
CA PRO A 117 12.70 -16.94 -15.27
C PRO A 117 12.09 -16.39 -16.57
N TYR A 118 11.11 -15.51 -16.47
CA TYR A 118 10.51 -14.90 -17.66
C TYR A 118 11.52 -13.96 -18.33
N VAL A 119 11.69 -14.11 -19.65
CA VAL A 119 12.50 -13.22 -20.50
C VAL A 119 11.59 -12.71 -21.62
N GLU A 120 11.51 -11.40 -21.77
CA GLU A 120 10.66 -10.75 -22.78
C GLU A 120 11.08 -11.22 -24.18
N GLY A 121 10.16 -11.86 -24.90
CA GLY A 121 10.40 -12.46 -26.22
C GLY A 121 10.53 -13.99 -26.25
N GLN A 122 10.57 -14.68 -25.11
CA GLN A 122 10.48 -16.14 -25.03
C GLN A 122 9.09 -16.59 -24.58
N THR A 123 8.26 -17.04 -25.51
CA THR A 123 6.97 -17.70 -25.22
C THR A 123 7.16 -19.21 -25.12
N LYS A 124 6.85 -19.79 -23.96
CA LYS A 124 6.73 -21.23 -23.72
C LYS A 124 5.25 -21.58 -23.80
N THR A 125 4.87 -22.26 -24.87
CA THR A 125 3.62 -23.03 -24.90
C THR A 125 3.87 -24.38 -24.22
N ALA A 126 2.93 -24.83 -23.39
CA ALA A 126 2.97 -26.15 -22.77
C ALA A 126 3.17 -27.24 -23.85
N ALA A 127 4.15 -28.12 -23.63
CA ALA A 127 4.36 -29.28 -24.51
C ALA A 127 3.16 -30.23 -24.38
N PRO A 128 2.52 -30.66 -25.49
CA PRO A 128 1.62 -31.80 -25.45
C PRO A 128 2.43 -33.06 -25.13
N SER A 129 1.89 -33.91 -24.26
CA SER A 129 2.41 -35.26 -24.04
C SER A 129 2.49 -36.02 -25.37
N ALA A 130 3.62 -36.67 -25.63
CA ALA A 130 3.94 -37.34 -26.89
C ALA A 130 2.90 -38.40 -27.32
N PRO A 131 2.92 -38.77 -28.61
CA PRO A 131 3.20 -40.16 -28.90
C PRO A 131 4.43 -40.35 -29.80
N THR A 132 5.15 -41.42 -29.50
CA THR A 132 6.32 -42.02 -30.17
C THR A 132 6.13 -42.29 -31.66
N GLY A 133 7.16 -41.99 -32.48
CA GLY A 133 7.27 -42.48 -33.86
C GLY A 133 8.46 -41.91 -34.66
N GLN A 134 9.61 -42.58 -34.55
CA GLN A 134 10.82 -42.73 -35.39
C GLN A 134 11.25 -41.78 -36.57
N PRO A 135 12.56 -41.77 -36.93
CA PRO A 135 13.25 -40.65 -37.58
C PRO A 135 13.58 -40.85 -39.06
N LEU A 136 13.70 -39.76 -39.85
CA LEU A 136 14.37 -39.77 -41.15
C LEU A 136 15.20 -38.49 -41.40
N GLN A 137 16.29 -38.72 -42.13
CA GLN A 137 17.55 -37.99 -42.33
C GLN A 137 17.51 -36.72 -43.22
N PRO A 138 18.63 -35.95 -43.29
CA PRO A 138 18.68 -34.58 -43.82
C PRO A 138 18.94 -34.49 -45.33
N ARG A 139 18.53 -33.38 -45.96
CA ARG A 139 18.95 -33.03 -47.33
C ARG A 139 19.26 -31.53 -47.45
N ASN A 140 20.45 -31.28 -48.01
CA ASN A 140 21.08 -29.98 -48.27
C ASN A 140 20.75 -29.43 -49.67
N LEU A 141 20.88 -28.10 -49.81
CA LEU A 141 21.16 -27.28 -51.03
C LEU A 141 19.98 -27.15 -52.03
N THR A 142 19.66 -26.02 -52.69
CA THR A 142 20.48 -24.93 -53.27
C THR A 142 19.60 -23.75 -53.75
N ASP A 143 20.20 -22.54 -53.80
CA ASP A 143 19.99 -21.33 -54.66
C ASP A 143 18.62 -20.87 -55.24
N ALA A 144 18.28 -19.63 -54.84
CA ALA A 144 17.70 -18.42 -55.50
C ALA A 144 17.15 -18.43 -56.96
N PRO A 145 16.51 -17.34 -57.52
CA PRO A 145 16.25 -15.99 -56.97
C PRO A 145 14.86 -15.37 -57.28
N GLY A 146 14.56 -14.23 -56.63
CA GLY A 146 13.73 -13.16 -57.21
C GLY A 146 12.38 -12.90 -56.54
N ASN A 147 12.18 -11.73 -55.93
CA ASN A 147 11.59 -10.58 -56.62
C ASN A 147 11.41 -9.41 -55.63
N ARG A 148 11.84 -8.21 -56.03
CA ARG A 148 11.70 -6.95 -55.27
C ARG A 148 10.31 -6.35 -55.53
N GLY A 149 9.65 -5.86 -54.49
CA GLY A 149 8.44 -5.01 -54.61
C GLY A 149 8.15 -4.25 -53.29
N PRO A 150 7.58 -3.03 -53.33
CA PRO A 150 7.97 -1.96 -52.41
C PRO A 150 6.98 -1.66 -51.28
N SER A 151 7.47 -0.85 -50.32
CA SER A 151 6.80 -0.25 -49.17
C SER A 151 5.39 0.29 -49.41
N ARG A 152 4.50 0.06 -48.43
CA ARG A 152 3.37 0.95 -48.12
C ARG A 152 3.18 1.10 -46.62
N ASP A 153 3.53 2.29 -46.14
CA ASP A 153 2.97 2.94 -44.97
C ASP A 153 1.44 2.82 -44.95
N PHE A 154 0.89 2.35 -43.84
CA PHE A 154 -0.52 2.55 -43.51
C PHE A 154 -0.66 2.98 -42.05
N GLY A 155 -1.18 4.21 -41.91
CA GLY A 155 -1.22 4.99 -40.70
C GLY A 155 -2.04 4.39 -39.57
N LYS A 156 -1.54 4.62 -38.35
CA LYS A 156 -2.23 4.39 -37.09
C LYS A 156 -3.40 5.37 -36.97
N LYS A 157 -4.64 4.86 -37.02
CA LYS A 157 -5.80 5.58 -36.50
C LYS A 157 -5.84 5.40 -34.99
N ALA A 158 -5.82 6.53 -34.28
CA ALA A 158 -5.94 6.64 -32.84
C ALA A 158 -7.35 6.22 -32.38
N MET A 159 -7.41 5.46 -31.30
CA MET A 159 -8.64 5.17 -30.55
C MET A 159 -9.00 6.34 -29.61
N PRO A 160 -10.28 6.52 -29.23
CA PRO A 160 -10.74 7.69 -28.50
C PRO A 160 -10.27 7.65 -27.04
N THR A 161 -9.74 8.77 -26.60
CA THR A 161 -9.35 9.06 -25.22
C THR A 161 -10.58 9.21 -24.33
N LEU A 162 -10.64 8.42 -23.26
CA LEU A 162 -11.49 8.69 -22.08
C LEU A 162 -11.15 10.06 -21.47
N PRO A 163 -12.12 10.72 -20.80
CA PRO A 163 -11.97 12.11 -20.37
C PRO A 163 -10.85 12.28 -19.35
N SER A 164 -9.92 13.14 -19.70
CA SER A 164 -8.74 13.54 -18.93
C SER A 164 -9.15 14.29 -17.66
N THR A 165 -8.75 13.77 -16.49
CA THR A 165 -8.70 14.54 -15.24
C THR A 165 -7.65 15.67 -15.36
N PRO A 166 -7.94 16.91 -14.90
CA PRO A 166 -6.96 18.01 -14.93
C PRO A 166 -5.83 17.77 -13.92
N GLY A 167 -4.69 17.30 -14.41
CA GLY A 167 -3.49 17.00 -13.62
C GLY A 167 -2.74 15.82 -14.21
N GLY A 168 -1.67 16.10 -14.98
CA GLY A 168 -1.04 15.14 -15.90
C GLY A 168 -0.85 13.71 -15.37
N SER A 169 -1.50 12.75 -16.06
CA SER A 169 -1.18 11.32 -16.26
C SER A 169 -0.52 10.52 -15.13
N SER A 170 -0.66 10.92 -13.86
CA SER A 170 -0.12 10.18 -12.73
C SER A 170 -1.19 9.23 -12.24
N LYS A 171 -0.99 7.92 -12.47
CA LYS A 171 -1.88 6.88 -11.95
C LYS A 171 -2.03 7.06 -10.44
N VAL A 172 -3.27 7.09 -9.97
CA VAL A 172 -3.59 7.10 -8.55
C VAL A 172 -3.16 5.74 -7.98
N VAL A 173 -2.36 5.76 -6.92
CA VAL A 173 -1.90 4.56 -6.21
C VAL A 173 -2.44 4.57 -4.78
N PRO A 174 -2.69 3.39 -4.19
CA PRO A 174 -3.11 3.29 -2.80
C PRO A 174 -1.98 3.65 -1.83
N ILE A 175 -2.34 4.22 -0.68
CA ILE A 175 -1.43 4.58 0.42
C ILE A 175 -0.55 3.41 0.85
N ALA A 176 -1.10 2.20 0.96
CA ALA A 176 -0.36 1.00 1.37
C ALA A 176 0.75 0.59 0.38
N SER A 177 0.70 1.05 -0.87
CA SER A 177 1.74 0.79 -1.89
C SER A 177 2.90 1.78 -1.86
N LEU A 178 2.75 2.88 -1.12
CA LEU A 178 3.74 3.94 -1.04
C LEU A 178 5.05 3.42 -0.44
N ASN A 179 6.16 3.78 -1.09
CA ASN A 179 7.48 3.40 -0.65
C ASN A 179 8.48 4.57 -0.88
N PRO A 180 9.53 4.71 -0.04
CA PRO A 180 10.51 5.80 -0.16
C PRO A 180 11.29 5.84 -1.48
N TYR A 181 11.28 4.77 -2.26
CA TYR A 181 12.04 4.63 -3.51
C TYR A 181 11.24 5.06 -4.74
N GLN A 182 9.94 5.30 -4.57
CA GLN A 182 9.05 5.77 -5.61
C GLN A 182 8.90 7.29 -5.49
N SER A 183 9.45 8.02 -6.45
CA SER A 183 9.37 9.48 -6.48
C SER A 183 8.14 10.00 -7.24
N LYS A 184 7.50 9.15 -8.06
CA LYS A 184 6.31 9.50 -8.85
C LYS A 184 5.12 8.66 -8.41
N TRP A 185 4.22 9.29 -7.66
CA TRP A 185 2.95 8.73 -7.23
C TRP A 185 1.95 9.86 -7.01
N THR A 186 0.67 9.52 -7.07
CA THR A 186 -0.44 10.38 -6.68
C THR A 186 -1.39 9.52 -5.87
N ILE A 187 -1.84 10.01 -4.72
CA ILE A 187 -2.84 9.33 -3.89
C ILE A 187 -4.11 10.16 -3.87
N ARG A 188 -5.26 9.50 -3.77
CA ARG A 188 -6.55 10.11 -3.52
C ARG A 188 -6.95 9.74 -2.11
N ALA A 189 -6.98 10.72 -1.21
CA ALA A 189 -7.20 10.44 0.20
C ALA A 189 -8.07 11.52 0.86
N ARG A 190 -8.83 11.10 1.87
CA ARG A 190 -9.66 11.98 2.70
C ARG A 190 -8.86 12.42 3.90
N VAL A 191 -8.94 13.71 4.24
CA VAL A 191 -8.29 14.26 5.43
C VAL A 191 -9.17 13.94 6.64
N THR A 192 -8.65 13.16 7.58
CA THR A 192 -9.36 12.74 8.79
C THR A 192 -8.98 13.57 9.99
N ASN A 193 -7.69 13.94 10.12
CA ASN A 193 -7.22 14.94 11.09
C ASN A 193 -6.50 16.06 10.39
N LYS A 194 -6.54 17.22 11.05
CA LYS A 194 -5.61 18.31 10.80
C LYS A 194 -5.23 18.94 12.13
N SER A 195 -3.94 18.91 12.45
CA SER A 195 -3.43 19.59 13.63
C SER A 195 -3.38 21.11 13.40
N GLY A 196 -3.49 21.88 14.49
CA GLY A 196 -3.09 23.29 14.46
C GLY A 196 -1.60 23.45 14.14
N ILE A 197 -1.22 24.68 13.75
CA ILE A 197 0.18 25.04 13.51
C ILE A 197 0.94 24.99 14.84
N ARG A 198 2.01 24.21 14.88
CA ARG A 198 2.96 24.16 16.00
C ARG A 198 4.25 24.83 15.59
N THR A 199 4.73 25.75 16.41
CA THR A 199 6.04 26.38 16.25
C THR A 199 7.06 25.68 17.14
N TRP A 200 8.31 25.67 16.70
CA TRP A 200 9.45 25.21 17.46
C TRP A 200 10.61 26.19 17.27
N SER A 201 11.43 26.31 18.31
CA SER A 201 12.65 27.13 18.33
C SER A 201 13.73 26.30 18.99
N ASN A 202 14.86 26.11 18.30
CA ASN A 202 16.01 25.40 18.85
C ASN A 202 17.32 26.04 18.36
N SER A 203 18.46 25.51 18.81
CA SER A 203 19.78 26.03 18.44
C SER A 203 20.11 25.98 16.94
N ARG A 204 19.35 25.21 16.14
CA ARG A 204 19.48 25.13 14.68
C ARG A 204 18.54 26.05 13.92
N GLY A 205 17.67 26.78 14.63
CA GLY A 205 16.74 27.75 14.07
C GLY A 205 15.32 27.60 14.60
N ASP A 206 14.44 28.41 14.02
CA ASP A 206 13.03 28.43 14.32
C ASP A 206 12.25 27.87 13.14
N GLY A 207 11.12 27.23 13.42
CA GLY A 207 10.28 26.67 12.38
C GLY A 207 8.84 26.48 12.84
N LYS A 208 8.00 26.14 11.86
CA LYS A 208 6.61 25.78 12.10
C LYS A 208 6.26 24.51 11.34
N LEU A 209 5.30 23.77 11.85
CA LEU A 209 4.78 22.58 11.19
C LEU A 209 3.30 22.43 11.47
N PHE A 210 2.61 21.76 10.56
CA PHE A 210 1.33 21.12 10.87
C PHE A 210 1.37 19.71 10.33
N SER A 211 0.64 18.82 10.99
CA SER A 211 0.45 17.44 10.54
C SER A 211 -1.01 17.17 10.28
N MET A 212 -1.29 16.35 9.30
CA MET A 212 -2.61 15.84 8.99
C MET A 212 -2.55 14.33 8.87
N GLU A 213 -3.69 13.68 9.10
CA GLU A 213 -3.85 12.25 8.89
C GLU A 213 -4.84 12.09 7.75
N ILE A 214 -4.47 11.25 6.78
CA ILE A 214 -5.28 11.00 5.59
C ILE A 214 -5.56 9.51 5.46
N VAL A 215 -6.73 9.18 4.91
CA VAL A 215 -7.20 7.80 4.73
C VAL A 215 -7.59 7.56 3.28
N ASP A 216 -7.31 6.35 2.80
CA ASP A 216 -7.89 5.79 1.59
C ASP A 216 -8.40 4.35 1.85
N GLU A 217 -8.85 3.67 0.80
CA GLU A 217 -9.32 2.27 0.87
C GLU A 217 -8.25 1.25 1.30
N SER A 218 -6.97 1.62 1.30
CA SER A 218 -5.85 0.74 1.61
C SER A 218 -5.24 0.98 2.99
N GLY A 219 -5.51 2.13 3.60
CA GLY A 219 -5.11 2.44 4.95
C GLY A 219 -4.92 3.93 5.20
N GLU A 220 -4.25 4.22 6.31
CA GLU A 220 -4.03 5.58 6.78
C GLU A 220 -2.54 5.95 6.68
N ILE A 221 -2.25 7.24 6.47
CA ILE A 221 -0.88 7.75 6.57
C ILE A 221 -0.89 9.14 7.18
N ARG A 222 0.13 9.43 7.99
CA ARG A 222 0.36 10.76 8.52
C ARG A 222 1.22 11.57 7.56
N VAL A 223 0.79 12.80 7.29
CA VAL A 223 1.49 13.76 6.44
C VAL A 223 1.87 15.00 7.26
N THR A 224 3.11 15.46 7.15
CA THR A 224 3.61 16.66 7.83
C THR A 224 4.11 17.69 6.82
N ALA A 225 3.70 18.94 6.98
CA ALA A 225 4.28 20.09 6.27
C ALA A 225 5.12 20.92 7.23
N PHE A 226 6.25 21.43 6.74
CA PHE A 226 7.14 22.30 7.48
C PHE A 226 7.16 23.69 6.85
N ASN A 227 7.41 24.73 7.64
CA ASN A 227 7.75 26.08 7.21
C ASN A 227 6.87 26.65 6.07
N GLN A 228 7.39 26.73 4.84
CA GLN A 228 6.71 27.37 3.71
C GLN A 228 5.49 26.56 3.24
N GLU A 229 5.58 25.23 3.34
CA GLU A 229 4.50 24.31 3.02
C GLU A 229 3.32 24.47 3.99
N VAL A 230 3.57 24.94 5.23
CA VAL A 230 2.51 25.31 6.16
C VAL A 230 1.69 26.46 5.59
N ASP A 231 2.35 27.55 5.19
CA ASP A 231 1.65 28.74 4.68
C ASP A 231 0.87 28.45 3.40
N LYS A 232 1.41 27.58 2.54
CA LYS A 232 0.79 27.22 1.27
C LYS A 232 -0.42 26.30 1.43
N PHE A 233 -0.30 25.26 2.25
CA PHE A 233 -1.29 24.18 2.29
C PHE A 233 -2.24 24.25 3.48
N PHE A 234 -1.90 24.98 4.54
CA PHE A 234 -2.75 25.03 5.74
C PHE A 234 -4.11 25.66 5.45
N THR A 235 -4.24 26.63 4.56
CA THR A 235 -5.55 27.22 4.22
C THR A 235 -6.34 26.37 3.23
N LEU A 236 -5.65 25.63 2.36
CA LEU A 236 -6.27 24.79 1.32
C LEU A 236 -6.90 23.51 1.87
N ILE A 237 -6.28 22.94 2.92
CA ILE A 237 -6.64 21.64 3.46
C ILE A 237 -7.70 21.78 4.56
N GLU A 238 -8.82 21.09 4.39
CA GLU A 238 -9.91 21.02 5.35
C GLU A 238 -10.18 19.56 5.75
N THR A 239 -10.53 19.36 7.02
CA THR A 239 -10.94 18.05 7.54
C THR A 239 -12.25 17.60 6.89
N GLY A 240 -12.33 16.32 6.54
CA GLY A 240 -13.49 15.70 5.89
C GLY A 240 -13.46 15.74 4.35
N LYS A 241 -12.66 16.62 3.74
CA LYS A 241 -12.55 16.73 2.27
C LYS A 241 -11.54 15.73 1.68
N VAL A 242 -11.74 15.39 0.40
CA VAL A 242 -10.89 14.49 -0.37
C VAL A 242 -9.94 15.31 -1.25
N TYR A 243 -8.68 14.90 -1.31
CA TYR A 243 -7.65 15.57 -2.09
C TYR A 243 -6.83 14.55 -2.89
N TYR A 244 -6.40 14.97 -4.08
CA TYR A 244 -5.30 14.35 -4.79
C TYR A 244 -3.99 14.95 -4.29
N ILE A 245 -3.17 14.13 -3.66
CA ILE A 245 -1.86 14.51 -3.16
C ILE A 245 -0.82 13.80 -4.03
N SER A 246 0.04 14.57 -4.69
CA SER A 246 1.11 14.02 -5.52
C SER A 246 2.47 14.48 -5.04
N LYS A 247 3.43 13.56 -5.10
CA LYS A 247 4.82 13.74 -4.65
C LYS A 247 4.95 14.07 -3.17
N GLY A 248 6.15 13.80 -2.65
CA GLY A 248 6.50 14.05 -1.25
C GLY A 248 7.61 13.11 -0.83
N THR A 249 8.17 13.37 0.34
CA THR A 249 9.26 12.56 0.90
C THR A 249 8.68 11.58 1.92
N LEU A 250 8.79 10.28 1.65
CA LEU A 250 8.40 9.25 2.61
C LEU A 250 9.59 8.90 3.51
N LYS A 251 9.36 8.84 4.82
CA LYS A 251 10.32 8.46 5.85
C LYS A 251 9.70 7.39 6.75
N ILE A 252 10.53 6.74 7.55
CA ILE A 252 10.04 5.80 8.57
C ILE A 252 9.21 6.59 9.59
N ALA A 253 8.02 6.09 9.90
CA ALA A 253 7.12 6.70 10.86
C ALA A 253 7.74 6.70 12.26
N ASN A 254 7.60 7.82 12.97
CA ASN A 254 8.00 7.87 14.35
C ASN A 254 6.80 7.54 15.23
N LYS A 255 6.64 6.25 15.53
CA LYS A 255 5.51 5.70 16.32
C LYS A 255 5.37 6.29 17.72
N GLN A 256 6.35 7.06 18.22
CA GLN A 256 6.22 7.82 19.47
C GLN A 256 5.26 9.03 19.36
N TYR A 257 5.00 9.52 18.14
CA TYR A 257 4.26 10.75 17.91
C TYR A 257 2.99 10.57 17.08
N THR A 258 2.71 9.36 16.59
CA THR A 258 1.57 9.06 15.72
C THR A 258 0.81 7.83 16.22
N THR A 259 -0.51 7.86 16.12
CA THR A 259 -1.38 6.70 16.38
C THR A 259 -1.65 5.88 15.12
N VAL A 260 -1.29 6.42 13.96
CA VAL A 260 -1.46 5.76 12.66
C VAL A 260 -0.61 4.48 12.59
N LYS A 261 -1.25 3.36 12.26
CA LYS A 261 -0.62 2.01 12.22
C LYS A 261 0.42 1.86 11.10
N ASN A 262 0.50 2.81 10.16
CA ASN A 262 1.42 2.77 9.02
C ASN A 262 2.87 2.97 9.45
N ASP A 263 3.78 2.23 8.81
CA ASP A 263 5.21 2.27 9.12
C ASP A 263 5.96 3.41 8.44
N TYR A 264 5.30 4.10 7.51
CA TYR A 264 5.85 5.27 6.83
C TYR A 264 5.06 6.53 7.17
N GLU A 265 5.78 7.64 7.23
CA GLU A 265 5.25 9.00 7.33
C GLU A 265 5.65 9.81 6.10
N MET A 266 4.74 10.65 5.65
CA MET A 266 4.96 11.53 4.51
C MET A 266 5.32 12.94 4.98
N THR A 267 6.32 13.53 4.35
CA THR A 267 6.68 14.94 4.50
C THR A 267 6.44 15.66 3.18
N MET A 268 5.64 16.72 3.22
CA MET A 268 5.44 17.60 2.08
C MET A 268 6.70 18.41 1.79
N ASN A 269 6.97 18.65 0.51
CA ASN A 269 8.08 19.45 0.04
C ASN A 269 7.61 20.41 -1.06
N GLY A 270 8.52 21.25 -1.57
CA GLY A 270 8.21 22.23 -2.61
C GLY A 270 7.68 21.64 -3.93
N GLU A 271 7.87 20.34 -4.18
CA GLU A 271 7.31 19.67 -5.35
C GLU A 271 5.93 19.06 -5.10
N THR A 272 5.49 18.95 -3.84
CA THR A 272 4.18 18.40 -3.50
C THR A 272 3.08 19.27 -4.11
N SER A 273 2.10 18.61 -4.74
CA SER A 273 0.87 19.25 -5.20
C SER A 273 -0.34 18.64 -4.50
N ILE A 274 -1.30 19.50 -4.16
CA ILE A 274 -2.55 19.13 -3.51
C ILE A 274 -3.67 19.76 -4.33
N ILE A 275 -4.57 18.92 -4.83
CA ILE A 275 -5.69 19.34 -5.67
C ILE A 275 -6.98 18.84 -5.00
N PRO A 276 -7.95 19.70 -4.66
CA PRO A 276 -9.25 19.27 -4.15
C PRO A 276 -9.94 18.33 -5.12
N CYS A 277 -10.62 17.32 -4.58
CA CYS A 277 -11.44 16.38 -5.34
C CYS A 277 -12.87 16.46 -4.83
N ASP A 278 -13.80 16.83 -5.71
CA ASP A 278 -15.23 16.94 -5.37
C ASP A 278 -15.91 15.56 -5.31
N ASP A 279 -15.30 14.53 -5.90
CA ASP A 279 -15.81 13.16 -5.88
C ASP A 279 -15.51 12.50 -4.53
N CYS A 280 -16.53 12.39 -3.68
CA CYS A 280 -16.42 11.81 -2.32
C CYS A 280 -16.86 10.34 -2.22
N GLN A 281 -17.28 9.73 -3.33
CA GLN A 281 -18.07 8.47 -3.31
C GLN A 281 -17.26 7.22 -2.90
N ASP A 282 -15.95 7.16 -3.15
CA ASP A 282 -15.19 5.90 -2.99
C ASP A 282 -14.16 5.89 -1.84
N VAL A 283 -13.96 7.00 -1.14
CA VAL A 283 -12.93 7.07 -0.10
C VAL A 283 -13.59 6.81 1.26
N PRO A 284 -13.27 5.71 1.95
CA PRO A 284 -13.90 5.37 3.22
C PRO A 284 -13.66 6.45 4.28
N MET A 285 -14.62 6.57 5.20
CA MET A 285 -14.42 7.29 6.47
C MET A 285 -13.48 6.47 7.36
N VAL A 286 -12.76 7.14 8.28
CA VAL A 286 -11.76 6.59 9.21
C VAL A 286 -11.97 5.10 9.55
N GLN A 287 -10.93 4.28 9.39
CA GLN A 287 -10.97 2.88 9.81
C GLN A 287 -10.72 2.82 11.32
N CYS A 288 -11.79 2.82 12.11
CA CYS A 288 -11.70 2.64 13.55
C CYS A 288 -11.76 1.15 13.91
N ASP A 289 -10.83 0.71 14.76
CA ASP A 289 -10.81 -0.66 15.30
C ASP A 289 -11.42 -0.63 16.71
N PHE A 290 -12.75 -0.53 16.76
CA PHE A 290 -13.47 -0.26 17.99
C PHE A 290 -13.39 -1.42 18.99
N VAL A 291 -13.01 -1.08 20.22
CA VAL A 291 -13.01 -1.96 21.38
C VAL A 291 -14.21 -1.59 22.26
N SER A 292 -14.93 -2.60 22.76
CA SER A 292 -16.04 -2.35 23.70
C SER A 292 -15.51 -1.81 25.02
N ILE A 293 -16.31 -0.98 25.69
CA ILE A 293 -15.95 -0.40 26.99
C ILE A 293 -15.68 -1.50 28.05
N ALA A 294 -16.36 -2.64 27.97
CA ALA A 294 -16.13 -3.78 28.88
C ALA A 294 -14.75 -4.43 28.68
N ASP A 295 -14.25 -4.44 27.45
CA ASP A 295 -12.96 -5.06 27.12
C ASP A 295 -11.77 -4.15 27.49
N LEU A 296 -12.01 -2.92 27.94
CA LEU A 296 -10.95 -1.98 28.34
C LEU A 296 -10.10 -2.50 29.49
N GLU A 297 -10.70 -3.23 30.44
CA GLU A 297 -9.98 -3.80 31.59
C GLU A 297 -8.96 -4.85 31.17
N THR A 298 -9.15 -5.48 30.01
CA THR A 298 -8.26 -6.51 29.50
C THR A 298 -7.05 -5.94 28.73
N ARG A 299 -7.05 -4.63 28.47
CA ARG A 299 -5.99 -3.97 27.69
C ARG A 299 -4.86 -3.48 28.58
N ASP A 300 -3.66 -3.51 28.03
CA ASP A 300 -2.48 -3.00 28.71
C ASP A 300 -2.59 -1.49 28.97
N LYS A 301 -2.07 -1.07 30.13
CA LYS A 301 -1.94 0.35 30.46
C LYS A 301 -1.10 1.06 29.40
N ASP A 302 -1.55 2.27 29.00
CA ASP A 302 -0.97 3.11 27.95
C ASP A 302 -1.17 2.62 26.49
N ALA A 303 -1.94 1.53 26.27
CA ALA A 303 -2.36 1.13 24.94
C ALA A 303 -3.31 2.17 24.30
N ILE A 304 -3.15 2.40 23.00
CA ILE A 304 -4.01 3.29 22.21
C ILE A 304 -5.12 2.45 21.60
N ILE A 305 -6.36 2.86 21.83
CA ILE A 305 -7.57 2.13 21.46
C ILE A 305 -8.59 3.08 20.87
N ASP A 306 -9.43 2.55 19.98
CA ASP A 306 -10.59 3.26 19.46
C ASP A 306 -11.84 2.79 20.23
N VAL A 307 -12.66 3.73 20.70
CA VAL A 307 -13.89 3.43 21.44
C VAL A 307 -15.04 4.24 20.84
N ILE A 308 -16.21 3.63 20.74
CA ILE A 308 -17.46 4.29 20.36
C ILE A 308 -18.49 4.08 21.46
N GLY A 309 -19.28 5.12 21.76
CA GLY A 309 -20.28 5.06 22.81
C GLY A 309 -21.15 6.31 22.84
N VAL A 310 -22.25 6.22 23.58
CA VAL A 310 -23.17 7.32 23.85
C VAL A 310 -22.64 8.13 25.03
N CYS A 311 -22.53 9.45 24.86
CA CYS A 311 -22.17 10.36 25.94
C CYS A 311 -23.32 10.46 26.95
N LYS A 312 -23.09 9.97 28.17
CA LYS A 312 -24.05 10.01 29.29
C LYS A 312 -24.04 11.38 29.97
N SER A 313 -22.84 11.91 30.24
CA SER A 313 -22.65 13.21 30.86
C SER A 313 -21.27 13.78 30.51
N ALA A 314 -21.16 15.09 30.49
CA ALA A 314 -19.91 15.82 30.31
C ALA A 314 -19.79 16.90 31.39
N ASP A 315 -18.66 16.90 32.09
CA ASP A 315 -18.38 17.86 33.15
C ASP A 315 -17.98 19.23 32.58
N GLU A 316 -17.93 20.24 33.46
CA GLU A 316 -17.43 21.56 33.07
C GLU A 316 -15.93 21.55 32.75
N VAL A 317 -15.51 22.46 31.85
CA VAL A 317 -14.09 22.58 31.48
C VAL A 317 -13.33 23.25 32.62
N SER A 318 -12.40 22.52 33.23
CA SER A 318 -11.46 23.05 34.21
C SER A 318 -10.13 23.41 33.55
N ARG A 319 -9.42 24.40 34.10
CA ARG A 319 -8.02 24.66 33.75
C ARG A 319 -7.11 23.95 34.75
N ILE A 320 -6.14 23.20 34.25
CA ILE A 320 -5.13 22.53 35.07
C ILE A 320 -3.74 22.97 34.61
N THR A 321 -2.83 23.14 35.56
CA THR A 321 -1.42 23.37 35.28
C THR A 321 -0.70 22.03 35.26
N THR A 322 -0.12 21.68 34.12
CA THR A 322 0.70 20.47 33.99
C THR A 322 1.98 20.58 34.84
N LYS A 323 2.61 19.45 35.15
CA LYS A 323 3.92 19.40 35.86
C LYS A 323 5.02 20.24 35.18
N ASN A 324 4.85 20.56 33.90
CA ASN A 324 5.78 21.37 33.11
C ASN A 324 5.40 22.87 33.09
N ASN A 325 4.59 23.33 34.05
CA ASN A 325 4.07 24.71 34.15
C ASN A 325 3.30 25.21 32.92
N ARG A 326 2.72 24.29 32.14
CA ARG A 326 1.84 24.63 31.02
C ARG A 326 0.38 24.51 31.44
N GLU A 327 -0.41 25.58 31.28
CA GLU A 327 -1.86 25.54 31.45
C GLU A 327 -2.53 24.77 30.31
N VAL A 328 -3.43 23.84 30.65
CA VAL A 328 -4.25 23.08 29.71
C VAL A 328 -5.69 22.99 30.21
N SER A 329 -6.64 22.99 29.27
CA SER A 329 -8.06 22.75 29.58
C SER A 329 -8.34 21.25 29.67
N LYS A 330 -9.02 20.83 30.73
CA LYS A 330 -9.45 19.45 30.99
C LYS A 330 -10.97 19.41 31.13
N ARG A 331 -11.59 18.44 30.47
CA ARG A 331 -13.01 18.09 30.62
C ARG A 331 -13.11 16.58 30.81
N ALA A 332 -13.89 16.13 31.78
CA ALA A 332 -14.22 14.72 31.94
C ALA A 332 -15.54 14.41 31.23
N ILE A 333 -15.61 13.26 30.57
CA ILE A 333 -16.77 12.80 29.79
C ILE A 333 -17.03 11.36 30.19
N ASN A 334 -18.29 11.01 30.42
CA ASN A 334 -18.74 9.64 30.69
C ASN A 334 -19.41 9.07 29.44
N LEU A 335 -18.87 7.94 28.96
CA LEU A 335 -19.34 7.22 27.78
C LEU A 335 -19.95 5.87 28.21
N ILE A 336 -21.05 5.49 27.58
CA ILE A 336 -21.69 4.17 27.72
C ILE A 336 -21.78 3.51 26.34
N ASP A 337 -21.46 2.22 26.27
CA ASP A 337 -21.64 1.38 25.08
C ASP A 337 -22.81 0.40 25.30
N ALA A 338 -23.21 -0.35 24.26
CA ALA A 338 -24.26 -1.36 24.29
C ALA A 338 -24.09 -2.45 25.37
N SER A 339 -22.88 -2.59 25.94
CA SER A 339 -22.61 -3.46 27.10
C SER A 339 -23.26 -2.98 28.41
N GLY A 340 -23.69 -1.71 28.50
CA GLY A 340 -24.35 -1.15 29.69
C GLY A 340 -23.42 -0.85 30.87
N GLU A 341 -22.12 -1.07 30.73
CA GLU A 341 -21.13 -0.70 31.73
C GLU A 341 -20.79 0.80 31.64
N ASP A 342 -20.78 1.46 32.80
CA ASP A 342 -20.39 2.87 32.92
C ASP A 342 -18.86 2.94 32.88
N GLY A 343 -18.29 3.40 31.78
CA GLY A 343 -16.85 3.64 31.65
C GLY A 343 -16.43 4.81 32.55
N GLY A 344 -16.31 4.56 33.85
CA GLY A 344 -16.12 5.58 34.87
C GLY A 344 -14.88 6.45 34.62
N GLY A 345 -15.12 7.76 34.50
CA GLY A 345 -14.17 8.81 34.88
C GLY A 345 -12.78 8.76 34.24
N HIS A 346 -12.65 8.38 32.98
CA HIS A 346 -11.37 8.53 32.29
C HIS A 346 -11.12 10.01 32.00
N THR A 347 -10.10 10.56 32.67
CA THR A 347 -9.60 11.90 32.40
C THR A 347 -9.06 11.92 30.97
N VAL A 348 -9.84 12.44 30.02
CA VAL A 348 -9.34 12.81 28.70
C VAL A 348 -8.44 14.03 28.88
N GLY A 349 -7.16 13.78 29.16
CA GLY A 349 -6.11 14.75 28.91
C GLY A 349 -6.08 14.98 27.41
N ARG A 350 -6.53 16.16 26.96
CA ARG A 350 -6.77 16.50 25.56
C ARG A 350 -5.55 16.20 24.67
N ARG A 351 -5.57 15.04 24.02
CA ARG A 351 -4.90 14.67 22.75
C ARG A 351 -5.76 13.71 21.91
N GLY A 352 -7.07 13.69 22.10
CA GLY A 352 -8.02 12.89 21.31
C GLY A 352 -9.00 13.79 20.55
N ARG A 353 -9.30 13.40 19.31
CA ARG A 353 -10.28 13.99 18.39
C ARG A 353 -11.69 13.91 18.99
N GLU A 354 -12.49 14.96 18.81
CA GLU A 354 -13.95 14.84 18.68
C GLU A 354 -14.22 14.88 17.16
N VAL A 355 -15.04 13.94 16.66
CA VAL A 355 -15.50 13.90 15.26
C VAL A 355 -16.71 14.81 15.11
#